data_AF-A4SQX2-F1
#
_entry.id   AF-A4SQX2-F1
#
_cell.length_a   1.000
_cell.length_b   1.000
_cell.length_c   1.000
_cell.angle_alpha   90.00
_cell.angle_beta   90.00
_cell.angle_gamma   90.00
#
_symmetry.space_group_name_H-M   'P 1'
#
loop_
_entity.id
_entity.type
_entity.pdbx_description
1 polymer ?
#
loop_
_entity_poly.entity_id
_entity_poly.type
_entity_poly.pdbx_seq_one_letter_code
_entity_poly.pdbx_strand_id
1 'polypeptide(L)'
;MDMLLLVLVCLLTCSGQMLQKQAVISWQRQPCSHWQKLFSPWLIASVVALGSGMLLWIYLLQRLPLSMAYPMLSINLVLVLIGSRLFFHEQISYHNWLGAGAIIIGALLLGGLL
;
A
#
# COMPACT_ATOMS: atom_id res chain seq x y z
N MET A 1 -14.57 15.09 -5.41
CA MET A 1 -14.83 14.07 -4.36
C MET A 1 -13.92 12.86 -4.56
N ASP A 2 -13.65 12.47 -5.80
CA ASP A 2 -12.86 11.28 -6.14
C ASP A 2 -11.40 11.36 -5.68
N MET A 3 -10.79 12.56 -5.68
CA MET A 3 -9.45 12.77 -5.10
C MET A 3 -9.38 12.43 -3.60
N LEU A 4 -10.38 12.82 -2.81
CA LEU A 4 -10.44 12.47 -1.38
C LEU A 4 -10.61 10.96 -1.19
N LEU A 5 -11.46 10.34 -2.01
CA LEU A 5 -11.66 8.89 -2.01
C LEU A 5 -10.34 8.17 -2.37
N LEU A 6 -9.60 8.69 -3.34
CA LEU A 6 -8.32 8.13 -3.76
C LEU A 6 -7.27 8.24 -2.66
N VAL A 7 -7.13 9.41 -2.03
CA VAL A 7 -6.24 9.59 -0.88
C VAL A 7 -6.61 8.62 0.23
N LEU A 8 -7.91 8.46 0.50
CA LEU A 8 -8.39 7.51 1.50
C LEU A 8 -8.02 6.07 1.13
N VAL A 9 -8.25 5.63 -0.12
CA VAL A 9 -7.84 4.30 -0.60
C VAL A 9 -6.34 4.11 -0.46
N CYS A 10 -5.54 5.10 -0.85
CA CYS A 10 -4.09 5.04 -0.76
C CYS A 10 -3.62 4.92 0.69
N LEU A 11 -4.15 5.73 1.61
CA LEU A 11 -3.80 5.63 3.03
C LEU A 11 -4.17 4.27 3.59
N LEU A 12 -5.37 3.79 3.27
CA LEU A 12 -5.92 2.56 3.83
C LEU A 12 -5.18 1.32 3.29
N THR A 13 -4.83 1.30 2.00
CA THR A 13 -4.01 0.25 1.40
C THR A 13 -2.55 0.31 1.87
N CYS A 14 -1.97 1.51 2.03
CA CYS A 14 -0.64 1.69 2.61
C CYS A 14 -0.60 1.17 4.05
N SER A 15 -1.55 1.57 4.91
CA SER A 15 -1.70 1.05 6.26
C SER A 15 -1.87 -0.47 6.27
N GLY A 16 -2.67 -1.02 5.35
CA GLY A 16 -2.81 -2.46 5.17
C GLY A 16 -1.48 -3.17 4.91
N GLN A 17 -0.68 -2.67 3.97
CA GLN A 17 0.65 -3.22 3.68
C GLN A 17 1.62 -3.08 4.86
N MET A 18 1.59 -1.95 5.59
CA MET A 18 2.39 -1.78 6.80
C MET A 18 1.98 -2.80 7.88
N LEU A 19 0.69 -3.01 8.09
CA LEU A 19 0.18 -4.00 9.06
C LEU A 19 0.55 -5.43 8.68
N GLN A 20 0.58 -5.78 7.38
CA GLN A 20 1.07 -7.07 6.92
C GLN A 20 2.55 -7.27 7.24
N LYS A 21 3.38 -6.25 6.99
CA LYS A 21 4.81 -6.29 7.34
C LYS A 21 4.98 -6.49 8.85
N GLN A 22 4.22 -5.77 9.66
CA GLN A 22 4.22 -5.92 11.12
C GLN A 22 3.76 -7.33 11.55
N ALA A 23 2.76 -7.91 10.88
CA ALA A 23 2.31 -9.28 11.14
C ALA A 23 3.46 -10.27 10.92
N VAL A 24 4.18 -10.17 9.80
CA VAL A 24 5.32 -11.04 9.50
C VAL A 24 6.44 -10.88 10.53
N ILE A 25 6.79 -9.65 10.90
CA ILE A 25 7.80 -9.39 11.93
C ILE A 25 7.38 -10.00 13.27
N SER A 26 6.10 -9.90 13.64
CA SER A 26 5.59 -10.51 14.87
C SER A 26 5.72 -12.04 14.85
N TRP A 27 5.49 -12.68 13.70
CA TRP A 27 5.64 -14.13 13.52
C TRP A 27 7.09 -14.59 13.45
N GLN A 28 8.03 -13.72 13.12
CA GLN A 28 9.46 -14.05 13.13
C GLN A 28 10.04 -13.99 14.55
N ARG A 29 9.48 -13.14 15.42
CA ARG A 29 9.94 -13.02 16.82
C ARG A 29 9.50 -14.17 17.72
N GLN A 30 8.42 -14.86 17.36
CA GLN A 30 7.87 -15.95 18.17
C GLN A 30 7.54 -17.16 17.29
N PRO A 31 7.87 -18.39 17.72
CA PRO A 31 7.45 -19.59 17.02
C PRO A 31 5.92 -19.75 17.14
N CYS A 32 5.21 -19.30 16.10
CA CYS A 32 3.76 -19.41 16.02
C CYS A 32 3.35 -20.60 15.13
N SER A 33 2.34 -21.35 15.57
CA SER A 33 1.63 -22.33 14.74
C SER A 33 0.92 -21.63 13.56
N HIS A 34 0.64 -22.36 12.48
CA HIS A 34 -0.07 -21.84 11.31
C HIS A 34 -1.41 -21.16 11.69
N TRP A 35 -2.16 -21.76 12.61
CA TRP A 35 -3.42 -21.20 13.09
C TRP A 35 -3.22 -19.90 13.86
N GLN A 36 -2.18 -19.79 14.69
CA GLN A 36 -1.86 -18.56 15.42
C GLN A 36 -1.46 -17.42 14.46
N LYS A 37 -0.80 -17.76 13.35
CA LYS A 37 -0.49 -16.77 12.31
C LYS A 37 -1.78 -16.24 11.68
N LEU A 38 -2.71 -17.13 11.30
CA LEU A 38 -4.01 -16.75 10.72
C LEU A 38 -4.86 -15.87 11.64
N PHE A 39 -4.83 -16.13 12.95
CA PHE A 39 -5.55 -15.34 13.95
C PHE A 39 -4.72 -14.20 14.58
N SER A 40 -3.57 -13.84 13.97
CA SER A 40 -2.77 -12.72 14.47
C SER A 40 -3.54 -11.41 14.34
N PRO A 41 -3.58 -10.57 15.40
CA PRO A 41 -4.32 -9.30 15.36
C PRO A 41 -3.80 -8.37 14.25
N TRP A 42 -2.50 -8.40 13.99
CA TRP A 42 -1.87 -7.61 12.91
C TRP A 42 -2.34 -8.07 11.52
N LEU A 43 -2.45 -9.39 11.32
CA LEU A 43 -2.94 -9.93 10.05
C LEU A 43 -4.42 -9.60 9.87
N ILE A 44 -5.25 -9.83 10.88
CA ILE A 44 -6.68 -9.51 10.81
C ILE A 44 -6.88 -8.01 10.54
N ALA A 45 -6.19 -7.13 11.27
CA ALA A 45 -6.23 -5.69 11.04
C ALA A 45 -5.81 -5.34 9.60
N SER A 46 -4.78 -6.00 9.07
CA SER A 46 -4.34 -5.79 7.70
C SER A 46 -5.38 -6.25 6.66
N VAL A 47 -6.07 -7.37 6.91
CA VAL A 47 -7.12 -7.89 6.04
C VAL A 47 -8.34 -6.99 6.07
N VAL A 48 -8.75 -6.51 7.25
CA VAL A 48 -9.87 -5.55 7.39
C VAL A 48 -9.54 -4.24 6.70
N ALA A 49 -8.31 -3.74 6.86
CA ALA A 49 -7.84 -2.56 6.15
C ALA A 49 -7.88 -2.81 4.64
N LEU A 50 -7.15 -3.78 4.12
CA LEU A 50 -7.12 -4.05 2.67
C LEU A 50 -8.49 -4.38 2.09
N GLY A 51 -9.35 -5.09 2.82
CA GLY A 51 -10.73 -5.35 2.42
C GLY A 51 -11.55 -4.07 2.30
N SER A 52 -11.44 -3.15 3.27
CA SER A 52 -12.09 -1.84 3.20
C SER A 52 -11.52 -1.00 2.04
N GLY A 53 -10.21 -1.06 1.84
CA GLY A 53 -9.51 -0.40 0.73
C GLY A 53 -9.96 -0.93 -0.62
N MET A 54 -10.16 -2.24 -0.74
CA MET A 54 -10.72 -2.90 -1.93
C MET A 54 -12.13 -2.42 -2.23
N LEU A 55 -13.01 -2.32 -1.23
CA LEU A 55 -14.37 -1.82 -1.44
C LEU A 55 -14.37 -0.38 -1.92
N LEU A 56 -13.56 0.49 -1.29
CA LEU A 56 -13.40 1.88 -1.72
C LEU A 56 -12.75 1.99 -3.10
N TRP A 57 -11.82 1.09 -3.44
CA TRP A 57 -11.20 1.02 -4.76
C TRP A 57 -12.19 0.64 -5.85
N ILE A 58 -13.01 -0.38 -5.63
CA ILE A 58 -14.09 -0.76 -6.57
C ILE A 58 -15.04 0.43 -6.78
N TYR A 59 -15.40 1.13 -5.71
CA TYR A 59 -16.23 2.32 -5.79
C TYR A 59 -15.55 3.48 -6.54
N LEU A 60 -14.25 3.68 -6.35
CA LEU A 60 -13.46 4.66 -7.10
C LEU A 60 -13.43 4.33 -8.59
N LEU A 61 -13.27 3.06 -8.96
CA LEU A 61 -13.24 2.61 -10.36
C LEU A 61 -14.59 2.74 -11.07
N GLN A 62 -15.70 2.84 -10.35
CA GLN A 62 -16.99 3.19 -10.95
C GLN A 62 -17.06 4.67 -11.38
N ARG A 63 -16.13 5.51 -10.90
CA ARG A 63 -16.14 6.97 -11.09
C ARG A 63 -14.98 7.49 -11.92
N LEU A 64 -13.81 6.84 -11.80
CA LEU A 64 -12.60 7.22 -12.53
C LEU A 64 -12.19 6.10 -13.49
N PRO A 65 -11.78 6.44 -14.73
CA PRO A 65 -11.21 5.45 -15.62
C PRO A 65 -9.94 4.87 -15.02
N LEU A 66 -9.75 3.58 -15.24
CA LEU A 66 -8.63 2.80 -14.73
C LEU A 66 -7.27 3.42 -15.09
N SER A 67 -7.16 3.98 -16.29
CA SER A 67 -5.94 4.66 -16.80
C SER A 67 -5.53 5.89 -15.99
N MET A 68 -6.47 6.55 -15.31
CA MET A 68 -6.20 7.69 -14.43
C MET A 68 -5.97 7.25 -12.98
N ALA A 69 -6.69 6.21 -12.53
CA ALA A 69 -6.58 5.71 -11.16
C ALA A 69 -5.23 5.02 -10.87
N TYR A 70 -4.72 4.22 -11.81
CA TYR A 70 -3.44 3.50 -11.60
C TYR A 70 -2.22 4.41 -11.41
N PRO A 71 -2.03 5.49 -12.20
CA PRO A 71 -0.93 6.41 -11.96
C PRO A 71 -0.90 6.99 -10.54
N MET A 72 -2.08 7.28 -10.00
CA MET A 72 -2.22 7.80 -8.64
C MET A 72 -1.99 6.70 -7.59
N LEU A 73 -2.28 5.43 -7.92
CA LEU A 73 -1.90 4.28 -7.08
C LEU A 73 -0.37 4.13 -6.99
N SER A 74 0.41 4.58 -7.97
CA SER A 74 1.87 4.56 -7.89
C SER A 74 2.43 5.41 -6.75
N ILE A 75 1.71 6.45 -6.32
CA ILE A 75 2.04 7.22 -5.11
C ILE A 75 2.01 6.31 -3.87
N ASN A 76 1.14 5.29 -3.85
CA ASN A 76 1.09 4.31 -2.78
C ASN A 76 2.44 3.60 -2.57
N LEU A 77 3.15 3.27 -3.65
CA LEU A 77 4.46 2.64 -3.57
C LEU A 77 5.45 3.53 -2.82
N VAL A 78 5.43 4.83 -3.09
CA VAL A 78 6.25 5.82 -2.39
C VAL A 78 5.86 5.92 -0.93
N LEU A 79 4.56 5.96 -0.63
CA LEU A 79 4.06 5.98 0.74
C LEU A 79 4.45 4.72 1.52
N VAL A 80 4.43 3.55 0.88
CA VAL A 80 4.86 2.27 1.47
C VAL A 80 6.36 2.27 1.73
N LEU A 81 7.18 2.79 0.83
CA LEU A 81 8.62 2.97 1.05
C LEU A 81 8.88 3.93 2.22
N ILE A 82 8.25 5.11 2.22
CA ILE A 82 8.42 6.08 3.32
C ILE A 82 7.96 5.45 4.64
N GLY A 83 6.79 4.83 4.65
CA GLY A 83 6.23 4.12 5.79
C GLY A 83 7.17 3.02 6.27
N SER A 84 7.79 2.25 5.38
CA SER A 84 8.69 1.18 5.79
C SER A 84 9.97 1.71 6.44
N ARG A 85 10.51 2.82 5.92
CA ARG A 85 11.63 3.53 6.54
C ARG A 85 11.27 4.08 7.92
N LEU A 86 10.09 4.66 8.08
CA LEU A 86 9.67 5.31 9.33
C LEU A 86 9.28 4.31 10.42
N PHE A 87 8.44 3.33 10.10
CA PHE A 87 7.90 2.39 11.10
C PHE A 87 8.84 1.21 11.38
N PHE A 88 9.51 0.69 10.36
CA PHE A 88 10.37 -0.48 10.49
C PHE A 88 11.86 -0.17 10.49
N HIS A 89 12.24 1.12 10.37
CA HIS A 89 13.63 1.56 10.32
C HIS A 89 14.46 0.85 9.24
N GLU A 90 13.79 0.40 8.16
CA GLU A 90 14.45 -0.28 7.07
C GLU A 90 15.35 0.71 6.32
N GLN A 91 16.58 0.27 6.01
CA GLN A 91 17.49 1.05 5.20
C GLN A 91 17.07 0.97 3.74
N ILE A 92 16.44 2.03 3.26
CA ILE A 92 16.04 2.15 1.85
C ILE A 92 17.24 2.66 1.06
N SER A 93 17.81 1.76 0.26
CA SER A 93 18.87 2.06 -0.71
C SER A 93 18.48 3.18 -1.66
N TYR A 94 19.48 3.95 -2.11
CA TYR A 94 19.30 4.95 -3.17
C TYR A 94 18.71 4.35 -4.46
N HIS A 95 19.02 3.09 -4.76
CA HIS A 95 18.46 2.37 -5.90
C HIS A 95 16.94 2.19 -5.79
N ASN A 96 16.40 1.99 -4.58
CA ASN A 96 14.97 1.85 -4.37
C ASN A 96 14.25 3.18 -4.64
N TRP A 97 14.86 4.31 -4.27
CA TRP A 97 14.35 5.65 -4.56
C TRP A 97 14.38 5.97 -6.06
N LEU A 98 15.47 5.62 -6.75
CA LEU A 98 15.54 5.75 -8.21
C LEU A 98 14.48 4.90 -8.91
N GLY A 99 14.30 3.65 -8.48
CA GLY A 99 13.26 2.77 -9.02
C GLY A 99 11.86 3.32 -8.79
N ALA A 100 11.58 3.85 -7.58
CA ALA A 100 10.31 4.51 -7.29
C ALA A 100 10.08 5.73 -8.20
N GLY A 101 11.11 6.56 -8.40
CA GLY A 101 11.05 7.69 -9.34
C GLY A 101 10.73 7.25 -10.78
N ALA A 102 11.39 6.19 -11.26
CA ALA A 102 11.12 5.62 -12.58
C ALA A 102 9.68 5.10 -12.71
N ILE A 103 9.14 4.44 -11.68
CA ILE A 103 7.75 3.97 -11.66
C ILE A 103 6.77 5.15 -11.72
N ILE A 104 7.02 6.23 -10.95
CA ILE A 104 6.18 7.43 -10.99
C ILE A 104 6.20 8.07 -12.38
N ILE A 105 7.36 8.20 -13.01
CA ILE A 105 7.47 8.74 -14.36
C ILE A 105 6.67 7.88 -15.35
N GLY A 106 6.84 6.55 -15.30
CA GLY A 106 6.08 5.63 -16.14
C GLY A 106 4.56 5.73 -15.91
N ALA A 107 4.14 5.91 -14.66
CA ALA A 107 2.77 6.14 -14.29
C ALA A 107 2.20 7.45 -14.84
N LEU A 108 2.94 8.55 -14.74
CA LEU A 108 2.52 9.84 -15.30
C LEU A 108 2.39 9.79 -16.83
N LEU A 109 3.29 9.08 -17.50
CA LEU A 109 3.20 8.82 -18.95
C LEU A 109 1.95 7.99 -19.29
N LEU A 110 1.66 6.92 -18.53
CA LEU A 110 0.44 6.12 -18.73
C LEU A 110 -0.85 6.92 -18.51
N GLY A 111 -0.83 7.85 -17.56
CA GLY A 111 -1.95 8.76 -17.31
C GLY A 111 -2.12 9.84 -18.37
N GLY A 112 -1.21 9.96 -19.35
CA GLY A 112 -1.21 11.07 -20.31
C GLY A 112 -1.08 12.45 -19.64
N LEU A 113 -0.41 12.50 -18.48
CA LEU A 113 -0.19 13.72 -17.69
C LEU A 113 1.13 14.44 -18.06
N LEU A 114 1.94 13.82 -18.92
CA LEU A 114 3.16 14.35 -19.53
C LEU A 114 2.95 14.41 -21.04
#